data_AF-A0A8J3G3C5-F1
#
_entry.id   AF-A0A8J3G3C5-F1
#
_cell.length_a   1.000
_cell.length_b   1.000
_cell.length_c   1.000
_cell.angle_alpha   90.00
_cell.angle_beta   90.00
_cell.angle_gamma   90.00
#
_symmetry.space_group_name_H-M   'P 1'
#
loop_
_entity.id
_entity.type
_entity.pdbx_description
1 polymer ?
#
loop_
_entity_poly.entity_id
_entity_poly.type
_entity_poly.pdbx_seq_one_letter_code
_entity_poly.pdbx_strand_id
1 'polypeptide(L)'
;MTRALDKRVFEGPQLESFHLQTSRDGAAMPRVFGRVRLAGQVIWASQVREKVSDKSVGGKGGGPTERTYSYTISFAVGLCEGEILGVDRVWANGEILQCAGLTVRIHTGSDTQGPDSVIAATEPGAVPAFRGTAYIVFEDFPLDEYGARLPIINAEVVRGVKRGGRMEDLIQSVNLLPGTGEFALSPTIVEETPSIGVTVPSNMNSFSGQADLLTSLDQLQAELPHCHHVNIICAWFGTSLDAGDCLIQPGAERRERRLPDVEWRVAGQDRHSAYIVSANSEGRPNYGGTPSDESVIDCIRELK
;
A
#
# COMPACT_ATOMS: atom_id res chain seq x y z
N MET A 1 32.92 -43.02 25.42
CA MET A 1 32.49 -42.96 24.01
C MET A 1 31.98 -41.56 23.73
N THR A 2 32.76 -40.82 22.95
CA THR A 2 32.65 -39.40 22.67
C THR A 2 31.36 -39.12 21.90
N ARG A 3 30.40 -38.38 22.49
CA ARG A 3 29.36 -37.69 21.72
C ARG A 3 30.03 -36.52 21.01
N ALA A 4 30.74 -36.83 19.92
CA ALA A 4 31.32 -35.85 19.02
C ALA A 4 30.17 -35.26 18.19
N LEU A 5 29.71 -34.09 18.61
CA LEU A 5 29.01 -33.03 17.86
C LEU A 5 28.36 -33.50 16.55
N ASP A 6 27.04 -33.63 16.58
CA ASP A 6 26.23 -33.91 15.40
C ASP A 6 26.25 -32.70 14.45
N LYS A 7 27.12 -32.76 13.42
CA LYS A 7 27.32 -31.69 12.42
C LYS A 7 26.48 -31.89 11.15
N ARG A 8 25.33 -32.56 11.24
CA ARG A 8 24.48 -32.74 10.07
C ARG A 8 23.87 -31.40 9.63
N VAL A 9 24.05 -31.07 8.37
CA VAL A 9 23.43 -29.93 7.69
C VAL A 9 22.24 -30.47 6.92
N PHE A 10 21.07 -29.88 7.15
CA PHE A 10 19.86 -30.19 6.39
C PHE A 10 19.65 -29.08 5.37
N GLU A 11 19.62 -29.44 4.09
CA GLU A 11 19.47 -28.51 2.97
C GLU A 11 18.02 -28.49 2.48
N GLY A 12 17.44 -27.29 2.36
CA GLY A 12 16.12 -27.08 1.78
C GLY A 12 16.10 -27.23 0.25
N PRO A 13 14.90 -27.26 -0.37
CA PRO A 13 14.74 -27.36 -1.82
C PRO A 13 15.43 -26.20 -2.56
N GLN A 14 16.18 -26.53 -3.63
CA GLN A 14 16.92 -25.59 -4.48
C GLN A 14 16.22 -25.35 -5.82
N LEU A 15 16.44 -24.18 -6.43
CA LEU A 15 15.91 -23.84 -7.74
C LEU A 15 16.69 -24.56 -8.87
N GLU A 16 16.09 -25.57 -9.51
CA GLU A 16 16.72 -26.26 -10.66
C GLU A 16 16.64 -25.48 -11.98
N SER A 17 15.60 -24.66 -12.20
CA SER A 17 15.46 -23.81 -13.40
C SER A 17 14.44 -22.68 -13.26
N PHE A 18 14.84 -21.45 -13.61
CA PHE A 18 13.97 -20.26 -13.60
C PHE A 18 13.23 -20.10 -14.93
N HIS A 19 11.90 -20.04 -14.88
CA HIS A 19 11.05 -19.81 -16.05
C HIS A 19 10.53 -18.37 -16.05
N LEU A 20 10.99 -17.56 -17.01
CA LEU A 20 10.52 -16.19 -17.21
C LEU A 20 9.16 -16.21 -17.92
N GLN A 21 8.19 -15.48 -17.39
CA GLN A 21 6.93 -15.23 -18.10
C GLN A 21 7.23 -14.59 -19.47
N THR A 22 6.40 -14.93 -20.46
CA THR A 22 6.53 -14.55 -21.88
C THR A 22 6.89 -13.08 -22.09
N SER A 23 8.18 -12.77 -22.18
CA SER A 23 8.70 -11.64 -22.92
C SER A 23 8.64 -12.04 -24.39
N ARG A 24 7.82 -11.35 -25.18
CA ARG A 24 7.73 -11.58 -26.62
C ARG A 24 8.14 -10.30 -27.33
N ASP A 25 9.25 -10.39 -28.05
CA ASP A 25 9.60 -9.35 -29.01
C ASP A 25 8.48 -9.19 -30.03
N GLY A 26 8.01 -7.95 -30.24
CA GLY A 26 6.90 -7.64 -31.15
C GLY A 26 5.51 -7.64 -30.52
N ALA A 27 5.38 -7.82 -29.20
CA ALA A 27 4.12 -7.53 -28.50
C ALA A 27 3.73 -6.06 -28.67
N ALA A 28 2.43 -5.79 -28.90
CA ALA A 28 1.94 -4.42 -29.04
C ALA A 28 2.02 -3.65 -27.72
N MET A 29 2.45 -2.39 -27.76
CA MET A 29 2.42 -1.50 -26.60
C MET A 29 1.00 -0.93 -26.41
N PRO A 30 0.33 -1.19 -25.28
CA PRO A 30 -1.02 -0.68 -25.05
C PRO A 30 -1.04 0.86 -24.95
N ARG A 31 -2.15 1.47 -25.38
CA ARG A 31 -2.48 2.87 -25.09
C ARG A 31 -3.81 2.89 -24.32
N VAL A 32 -3.76 3.36 -23.07
CA VAL A 32 -4.92 3.36 -22.15
C VAL A 32 -5.35 4.78 -21.80
N PHE A 33 -6.62 4.93 -21.41
CA PHE A 33 -7.22 6.18 -20.90
C PHE A 33 -8.17 5.85 -19.76
N GLY A 34 -8.19 6.68 -18.72
CA GLY A 34 -8.92 6.42 -17.48
C GLY A 34 -8.18 5.44 -16.56
N ARG A 35 -8.93 4.73 -15.72
CA ARG A 35 -8.45 3.71 -14.80
C ARG A 35 -8.65 2.32 -15.41
N VAL A 36 -7.57 1.65 -15.79
CA VAL A 36 -7.61 0.39 -16.55
C VAL A 36 -6.65 -0.63 -15.94
N ARG A 37 -7.15 -1.84 -15.66
CA ARG A 37 -6.30 -2.99 -15.32
C ARG A 37 -5.78 -3.65 -16.58
N LEU A 38 -4.45 -3.83 -16.66
CA LEU A 38 -3.80 -4.54 -17.75
C LEU A 38 -2.63 -5.39 -17.25
N ALA A 39 -2.35 -6.46 -17.99
CA ALA A 39 -1.14 -7.25 -17.83
C ALA A 39 0.01 -6.52 -18.53
N GLY A 40 1.12 -6.31 -17.81
CA GLY A 40 2.31 -5.74 -18.40
C GLY A 40 3.18 -6.78 -19.12
N GLN A 41 4.30 -6.33 -19.66
CA GLN A 41 5.31 -7.18 -20.29
C GLN A 41 6.67 -6.98 -19.61
N VAL A 42 7.41 -8.05 -19.36
CA VAL A 42 8.76 -7.94 -18.78
C VAL A 42 9.69 -7.31 -19.82
N ILE A 43 10.22 -6.12 -19.50
CA ILE A 43 11.14 -5.36 -20.36
C ILE A 43 12.60 -5.43 -19.90
N TRP A 44 12.81 -5.85 -18.65
CA TRP A 44 14.14 -6.10 -18.07
C TRP A 44 14.01 -7.04 -16.87
N ALA A 45 15.02 -7.87 -16.63
CA ALA A 45 15.14 -8.71 -15.44
C ALA A 45 16.61 -8.97 -15.13
N SER A 46 16.98 -8.90 -13.85
CA SER A 46 18.31 -9.28 -13.37
C SER A 46 18.47 -10.80 -13.34
N GLN A 47 19.69 -11.25 -13.05
CA GLN A 47 19.91 -12.63 -12.60
C GLN A 47 19.19 -12.85 -11.24
N VAL A 48 18.70 -14.07 -11.01
CA VAL A 48 18.15 -14.48 -9.71
C VAL A 48 19.29 -14.51 -8.69
N ARG A 49 19.05 -13.93 -7.52
CA ARG A 49 19.96 -13.95 -6.38
C ARG A 49 19.48 -15.00 -5.39
N GLU A 50 20.38 -15.89 -4.99
CA GLU A 50 20.15 -16.86 -3.92
C GLU A 50 20.74 -16.33 -2.61
N LYS A 51 19.96 -16.37 -1.54
CA LYS A 51 20.39 -16.04 -0.18
C LYS A 51 20.33 -17.30 0.69
N VAL A 52 21.46 -17.61 1.31
CA VAL A 52 21.60 -18.76 2.21
C VAL A 52 21.53 -18.27 3.65
N SER A 53 20.63 -18.87 4.45
CA SER A 53 20.48 -18.61 5.88
C SER A 53 20.73 -19.89 6.66
N ASP A 54 21.80 -19.91 7.46
CA ASP A 54 22.16 -21.02 8.33
C ASP A 54 21.65 -20.74 9.77
N LYS A 55 20.72 -21.55 10.27
CA LYS A 55 20.21 -21.47 11.65
C LYS A 55 20.68 -22.68 12.46
N SER A 56 21.42 -22.42 13.55
CA SER A 56 21.79 -23.48 14.49
C SER A 56 20.60 -23.80 15.40
N VAL A 57 20.08 -25.02 15.31
CA VAL A 57 18.98 -25.48 16.15
C VAL A 57 19.57 -26.01 17.46
N GLY A 58 19.67 -25.15 18.46
CA GLY A 58 20.37 -25.42 19.71
C GLY A 58 19.60 -26.33 20.69
N GLY A 59 20.22 -27.46 21.05
CA GLY A 59 19.98 -28.22 22.28
C GLY A 59 21.30 -28.45 23.03
N LYS A 60 21.26 -28.87 24.30
CA LYS A 60 22.47 -29.23 25.08
C LYS A 60 23.26 -30.34 24.36
N GLY A 61 24.32 -29.97 23.63
CA GLY A 61 25.19 -30.91 22.92
C GLY A 61 25.72 -30.49 21.54
N GLY A 62 25.36 -29.30 21.03
CA GLY A 62 25.71 -28.86 19.67
C GLY A 62 24.77 -29.51 18.66
N GLY A 63 23.69 -28.82 18.31
CA GLY A 63 22.64 -29.32 17.44
C GLY A 63 22.88 -29.03 15.95
N PRO A 64 22.07 -29.64 15.06
CA PRO A 64 22.22 -29.53 13.62
C PRO A 64 22.05 -28.09 13.12
N THR A 65 22.65 -27.80 11.98
CA THR A 65 22.46 -26.53 11.27
C THR A 65 21.41 -26.74 10.20
N GLU A 66 20.33 -25.97 10.27
CA GLU A 66 19.30 -25.91 9.25
C GLU A 66 19.71 -24.83 8.24
N ARG A 67 19.87 -25.21 6.97
CA ARG A 67 20.20 -24.30 5.88
C ARG A 67 18.95 -24.02 5.05
N THR A 68 18.51 -22.78 5.07
CA THR A 68 17.39 -22.29 4.26
C THR A 68 17.90 -21.48 3.08
N TYR A 69 17.35 -21.73 1.90
CA TYR A 69 17.59 -20.96 0.69
C TYR A 69 16.38 -20.05 0.45
N SER A 70 16.63 -18.79 0.09
CA SER A 70 15.61 -17.88 -0.41
C SER A 70 16.07 -17.21 -1.70
N TYR A 71 15.11 -16.94 -2.59
CA TYR A 71 15.39 -16.44 -3.93
C TYR A 71 14.77 -15.06 -4.15
N THR A 72 15.57 -14.12 -4.68
CA THR A 72 15.10 -12.80 -5.08
C THR A 72 15.46 -12.46 -6.52
N ILE A 73 14.69 -11.58 -7.15
CA ILE A 73 14.99 -11.05 -8.48
C ILE A 73 14.58 -9.59 -8.59
N SER A 74 15.36 -8.78 -9.30
CA SER A 74 14.94 -7.44 -9.70
C SER A 74 14.44 -7.47 -11.13
N PHE A 75 13.31 -6.85 -11.43
CA PHE A 75 12.73 -6.86 -12.78
C PHE A 75 11.85 -5.64 -13.05
N ALA A 76 11.66 -5.33 -14.34
CA ALA A 76 10.84 -4.23 -14.81
C ALA A 76 9.74 -4.74 -15.74
N VAL A 77 8.54 -4.22 -15.54
CA VAL A 77 7.34 -4.55 -16.32
C VAL A 77 6.83 -3.29 -17.02
N GLY A 78 6.90 -3.27 -18.34
CA GLY A 78 6.30 -2.24 -19.18
C GLY A 78 4.78 -2.38 -19.20
N LEU A 79 4.07 -1.26 -19.03
CA LEU A 79 2.62 -1.22 -18.87
C LEU A 79 1.95 -0.67 -20.13
N CYS A 80 2.23 0.59 -20.47
CA CYS A 80 1.60 1.26 -21.60
C CYS A 80 2.47 2.40 -22.15
N GLU A 81 2.13 2.85 -23.35
CA GLU A 81 2.73 4.00 -24.01
C GLU A 81 2.25 5.31 -23.36
N GLY A 82 3.20 6.21 -23.11
CA GLY A 82 3.02 7.61 -22.74
C GLY A 82 2.74 7.83 -21.26
N GLU A 83 2.68 9.11 -20.89
CA GLU A 83 2.63 9.50 -19.49
C GLU A 83 1.30 9.11 -18.82
N ILE A 84 1.40 8.39 -17.70
CA ILE A 84 0.32 8.01 -16.78
C ILE A 84 0.34 8.93 -15.55
N LEU A 85 -0.77 8.99 -14.83
CA LEU A 85 -0.85 9.68 -13.53
C LEU A 85 -0.25 8.80 -12.41
N GLY A 86 -0.46 7.49 -12.48
CA GLY A 86 0.05 6.55 -11.50
C GLY A 86 -0.46 5.13 -11.68
N VAL A 87 -0.06 4.26 -10.75
CA VAL A 87 -0.53 2.88 -10.62
C VAL A 87 -1.17 2.74 -9.24
N ASP A 88 -2.45 2.43 -9.20
CA ASP A 88 -3.20 2.34 -7.92
C ASP A 88 -3.04 0.97 -7.27
N ARG A 89 -3.19 -0.11 -8.06
CA ARG A 89 -3.20 -1.48 -7.56
C ARG A 89 -2.36 -2.38 -8.45
N VAL A 90 -1.69 -3.33 -7.81
CA VAL A 90 -0.88 -4.34 -8.47
C VAL A 90 -1.40 -5.71 -8.08
N TRP A 91 -1.41 -6.64 -9.04
CA TRP A 91 -1.70 -8.04 -8.80
C TRP A 91 -0.56 -8.92 -9.29
N ALA A 92 -0.24 -9.94 -8.50
CA ALA A 92 0.69 -11.00 -8.86
C ALA A 92 -0.10 -12.31 -8.99
N ASN A 93 -0.02 -12.97 -10.16
CA ASN A 93 -0.77 -14.20 -10.46
C ASN A 93 -2.29 -14.11 -10.24
N GLY A 94 -2.85 -12.90 -10.33
CA GLY A 94 -4.29 -12.64 -10.17
C GLY A 94 -4.71 -12.17 -8.77
N GLU A 95 -3.86 -12.36 -7.75
CA GLU A 95 -4.09 -11.92 -6.38
C GLU A 95 -3.51 -10.53 -6.12
N ILE A 96 -4.11 -9.76 -5.21
CA ILE A 96 -3.63 -8.41 -4.89
C ILE A 96 -2.24 -8.52 -4.25
N LEU A 97 -1.29 -7.78 -4.82
CA LEU A 97 0.06 -7.67 -4.28
C LEU A 97 0.13 -6.45 -3.36
N GLN A 98 0.38 -6.68 -2.07
CA GLN A 98 0.70 -5.60 -1.15
C GLN A 98 2.12 -5.11 -1.41
N CYS A 99 2.26 -3.88 -1.88
CA CYS A 99 3.57 -3.31 -2.19
C CYS A 99 4.35 -2.85 -0.95
N ALA A 100 3.70 -2.72 0.21
CA ALA A 100 4.38 -2.41 1.45
C ALA A 100 5.39 -3.50 1.82
N GLY A 101 6.60 -3.08 2.16
CA GLY A 101 7.74 -3.98 2.42
C GLY A 101 8.49 -4.43 1.15
N LEU A 102 7.96 -4.14 -0.04
CA LEU A 102 8.68 -4.32 -1.31
C LEU A 102 9.33 -3.01 -1.74
N THR A 103 10.44 -3.11 -2.48
CA THR A 103 11.04 -1.95 -3.14
C THR A 103 10.47 -1.83 -4.55
N VAL A 104 9.49 -0.94 -4.72
CA VAL A 104 8.77 -0.75 -5.99
C VAL A 104 8.95 0.69 -6.47
N ARG A 105 9.29 0.86 -7.74
CA ARG A 105 9.40 2.18 -8.38
C ARG A 105 8.53 2.24 -9.63
N ILE A 106 7.70 3.27 -9.70
CA ILE A 106 6.85 3.53 -10.86
C ILE A 106 7.50 4.64 -11.68
N HIS A 107 7.75 4.36 -12.96
CA HIS A 107 8.15 5.34 -13.95
C HIS A 107 6.93 5.67 -14.79
N THR A 108 6.51 6.94 -14.76
CA THR A 108 5.21 7.35 -15.31
C THR A 108 5.17 7.38 -16.84
N GLY A 109 6.29 7.20 -17.53
CA GLY A 109 6.36 7.32 -18.98
C GLY A 109 6.53 8.75 -19.48
N SER A 110 6.98 9.67 -18.63
CA SER A 110 7.36 11.02 -19.03
C SER A 110 8.54 10.98 -20.03
N ASP A 111 8.54 11.91 -20.99
CA ASP A 111 9.64 12.05 -21.95
C ASP A 111 10.94 12.54 -21.28
N THR A 112 10.86 13.06 -20.05
CA THR A 112 12.02 13.53 -19.29
C THR A 112 12.51 12.54 -18.24
N GLN A 113 11.84 11.38 -18.07
CA GLN A 113 12.24 10.40 -17.08
C GLN A 113 13.66 9.87 -17.36
N GLY A 114 14.39 9.59 -16.27
CA GLY A 114 15.74 9.03 -16.30
C GLY A 114 15.73 7.49 -16.26
N PRO A 115 16.89 6.84 -16.47
CA PRO A 115 17.03 5.40 -16.24
C PRO A 115 16.73 5.03 -14.78
N ASP A 116 16.16 3.84 -14.56
CA ASP A 116 15.98 3.31 -13.21
C ASP A 116 17.32 2.98 -12.54
N SER A 117 17.43 3.26 -11.25
CA SER A 117 18.66 3.10 -10.47
C SER A 117 19.14 1.66 -10.39
N VAL A 118 18.26 0.66 -10.22
CA VAL A 118 18.69 -0.75 -10.11
C VAL A 118 19.13 -1.31 -11.46
N ILE A 119 18.47 -0.89 -12.54
CA ILE A 119 18.85 -1.27 -13.89
C ILE A 119 20.20 -0.65 -14.23
N ALA A 120 20.38 0.65 -13.96
CA ALA A 120 21.64 1.37 -14.16
C ALA A 120 22.81 0.81 -13.32
N ALA A 121 22.53 0.31 -12.11
CA ALA A 121 23.54 -0.30 -11.26
C ALA A 121 23.90 -1.73 -11.69
N THR A 122 23.00 -2.45 -12.35
CA THR A 122 23.18 -3.85 -12.73
C THR A 122 23.78 -4.00 -14.13
N GLU A 123 23.32 -3.18 -15.08
CA GLU A 123 23.70 -3.29 -16.48
C GLU A 123 24.97 -2.50 -16.79
N PRO A 124 25.91 -3.06 -17.57
CA PRO A 124 27.09 -2.32 -18.00
C PRO A 124 26.74 -1.29 -19.09
N GLY A 125 27.20 -0.05 -18.90
CA GLY A 125 27.15 0.98 -19.95
C GLY A 125 25.89 1.83 -19.94
N ALA A 126 25.45 2.29 -21.12
CA ALA A 126 24.33 3.20 -21.25
C ALA A 126 23.00 2.44 -21.16
N VAL A 127 22.25 2.68 -20.07
CA VAL A 127 20.96 2.04 -19.81
C VAL A 127 19.81 2.87 -20.41
N PRO A 128 18.83 2.25 -21.09
CA PRO A 128 17.67 2.95 -21.61
C PRO A 128 16.80 3.52 -20.48
N ALA A 129 16.34 4.75 -20.65
CA ALA A 129 15.38 5.40 -19.74
C ALA A 129 13.91 5.04 -20.05
N PHE A 130 13.67 4.21 -21.07
CA PHE A 130 12.33 3.84 -21.56
C PHE A 130 11.35 5.03 -21.65
N ARG A 131 11.83 6.19 -22.12
CA ARG A 131 11.03 7.42 -22.23
C ARG A 131 9.80 7.20 -23.11
N GLY A 132 8.67 7.80 -22.71
CA GLY A 132 7.39 7.58 -23.37
C GLY A 132 6.78 6.20 -23.10
N THR A 133 7.31 5.42 -22.15
CA THR A 133 6.73 4.15 -21.70
C THR A 133 6.59 4.17 -20.19
N ALA A 134 5.38 3.94 -19.70
CA ALA A 134 5.14 3.74 -18.29
C ALA A 134 5.54 2.31 -17.89
N TYR A 135 6.35 2.17 -16.85
CA TYR A 135 6.82 0.87 -16.38
C TYR A 135 6.97 0.85 -14.86
N ILE A 136 6.87 -0.34 -14.27
CA ILE A 136 7.05 -0.58 -12.85
C ILE A 136 8.27 -1.47 -12.64
N VAL A 137 9.12 -1.10 -11.68
CA VAL A 137 10.33 -1.84 -11.31
C VAL A 137 10.14 -2.41 -9.91
N PHE A 138 10.44 -3.70 -9.76
CA PHE A 138 10.56 -4.36 -8.48
C PHE A 138 12.03 -4.66 -8.24
N GLU A 139 12.54 -4.29 -7.08
CA GLU A 139 13.91 -4.57 -6.65
C GLU A 139 13.91 -5.63 -5.54
N ASP A 140 14.78 -6.63 -5.71
CA ASP A 140 14.94 -7.81 -4.83
C ASP A 140 13.60 -8.47 -4.44
N PHE A 141 12.70 -8.63 -5.42
CA PHE A 141 11.38 -9.24 -5.25
C PHE A 141 11.51 -10.71 -4.82
N PRO A 142 10.84 -11.15 -3.73
CA PRO A 142 10.92 -12.51 -3.22
C PRO A 142 10.18 -13.48 -4.14
N LEU A 143 10.82 -14.59 -4.50
CA LEU A 143 10.26 -15.60 -5.42
C LEU A 143 9.71 -16.84 -4.71
N ASP A 144 10.05 -17.03 -3.44
CA ASP A 144 9.73 -18.25 -2.70
C ASP A 144 8.21 -18.49 -2.61
N GLU A 145 7.44 -17.41 -2.42
CA GLU A 145 5.97 -17.43 -2.39
C GLU A 145 5.34 -17.70 -3.76
N TYR A 146 6.11 -17.59 -4.83
CA TYR A 146 5.66 -17.71 -6.22
C TYR A 146 6.17 -18.99 -6.88
N GLY A 147 6.49 -20.02 -6.09
CA GLY A 147 7.01 -21.29 -6.59
C GLY A 147 8.34 -21.13 -7.32
N ALA A 148 9.13 -20.12 -6.91
CA ALA A 148 10.42 -19.78 -7.46
C ALA A 148 10.38 -19.41 -8.96
N ARG A 149 9.27 -18.78 -9.39
CA ARG A 149 9.01 -18.30 -10.75
C ARG A 149 8.62 -16.83 -10.73
N LEU A 150 8.93 -16.12 -11.80
CA LEU A 150 8.49 -14.74 -11.92
C LEU A 150 6.95 -14.69 -12.01
N PRO A 151 6.26 -13.92 -11.13
CA PRO A 151 4.81 -13.84 -11.18
C PRO A 151 4.29 -12.99 -12.34
N ILE A 152 3.06 -13.29 -12.73
CA ILE A 152 2.30 -12.48 -13.69
C ILE A 152 1.83 -11.19 -13.04
N ILE A 153 2.49 -10.09 -13.42
CA ILE A 153 2.14 -8.75 -12.93
C ILE A 153 1.02 -8.13 -13.78
N ASN A 154 -0.07 -7.76 -13.11
CA ASN A 154 -1.07 -6.86 -13.65
C ASN A 154 -1.06 -5.58 -12.82
N ALA A 155 -1.32 -4.45 -13.46
CA ALA A 155 -1.38 -3.14 -12.81
C ALA A 155 -2.66 -2.41 -13.21
N GLU A 156 -3.25 -1.68 -12.27
CA GLU A 156 -4.30 -0.71 -12.52
C GLU A 156 -3.66 0.64 -12.78
N VAL A 157 -3.60 0.99 -14.06
CA VAL A 157 -3.00 2.23 -14.52
C VAL A 157 -4.07 3.31 -14.57
N VAL A 158 -3.74 4.48 -14.02
CA VAL A 158 -4.55 5.68 -14.12
C VAL A 158 -3.91 6.63 -15.12
N ARG A 159 -4.63 6.98 -16.18
CA ARG A 159 -4.14 7.92 -17.20
C ARG A 159 -5.19 8.93 -17.61
N GLY A 160 -4.92 10.19 -17.32
CA GLY A 160 -5.69 11.31 -17.86
C GLY A 160 -5.44 11.51 -19.36
N VAL A 161 -6.47 11.94 -20.08
CA VAL A 161 -6.32 12.41 -21.46
C VAL A 161 -5.52 13.72 -21.43
N LYS A 162 -4.62 13.99 -22.39
CA LYS A 162 -3.92 15.29 -22.51
C LYS A 162 -4.58 16.19 -23.57
N ARG A 163 -5.85 16.52 -23.38
CA ARG A 163 -6.56 17.51 -24.22
C ARG A 163 -7.02 18.65 -23.32
N GLY A 164 -6.85 19.89 -23.76
CA GLY A 164 -7.20 21.05 -22.95
C GLY A 164 -8.68 21.09 -22.59
N GLY A 165 -8.99 21.60 -21.39
CA GLY A 165 -10.36 21.76 -20.88
C GLY A 165 -10.91 20.55 -20.15
N ARG A 166 -10.08 19.80 -19.40
CA ARG A 166 -10.55 18.68 -18.57
C ARG A 166 -11.24 19.20 -17.32
N MET A 167 -12.20 18.44 -16.81
CA MET A 167 -12.85 18.78 -15.54
C MET A 167 -11.83 18.82 -14.40
N GLU A 168 -10.90 17.88 -14.41
CA GLU A 168 -9.79 17.73 -13.47
C GLU A 168 -8.91 18.99 -13.38
N ASP A 169 -8.74 19.70 -14.51
CA ASP A 169 -7.95 20.94 -14.56
C ASP A 169 -8.75 22.16 -14.02
N LEU A 170 -10.08 22.03 -13.88
CA LEU A 170 -10.98 23.09 -13.40
C LEU A 170 -11.29 22.97 -11.90
N ILE A 171 -11.04 21.82 -11.28
CA ILE A 171 -11.33 21.59 -9.87
C ILE A 171 -10.25 22.26 -9.01
N GLN A 172 -10.65 23.29 -8.27
CA GLN A 172 -9.78 24.06 -7.37
C GLN A 172 -9.99 23.76 -5.88
N SER A 173 -11.06 23.05 -5.56
CA SER A 173 -11.44 22.75 -4.18
C SER A 173 -12.23 21.45 -4.05
N VAL A 174 -11.96 20.70 -2.99
CA VAL A 174 -12.69 19.46 -2.65
C VAL A 174 -13.14 19.44 -1.18
N ASN A 175 -14.13 18.61 -0.89
CA ASN A 175 -14.50 18.25 0.48
C ASN A 175 -13.90 16.87 0.80
N LEU A 176 -13.12 16.78 1.87
CA LEU A 176 -12.50 15.53 2.29
C LEU A 176 -13.50 14.66 3.07
N LEU A 177 -13.71 13.44 2.58
CA LEU A 177 -14.63 12.43 3.09
C LEU A 177 -13.84 11.13 3.38
N PRO A 178 -14.34 10.24 4.26
CA PRO A 178 -15.53 10.38 5.09
C PRO A 178 -15.18 11.23 6.31
N GLY A 179 -15.98 12.26 6.63
CA GLY A 179 -15.72 13.10 7.82
C GLY A 179 -15.97 12.40 9.16
N THR A 180 -15.89 11.07 9.18
CA THR A 180 -16.31 10.15 10.23
C THR A 180 -15.32 9.01 10.34
N GLY A 181 -15.27 8.38 11.51
CA GLY A 181 -14.31 7.36 11.85
C GLY A 181 -13.31 7.95 12.86
N GLU A 182 -13.19 7.31 14.03
CA GLU A 182 -12.41 7.82 15.15
C GLU A 182 -10.97 8.24 14.78
N PHE A 183 -10.37 7.57 13.78
CA PHE A 183 -9.00 7.81 13.30
C PHE A 183 -8.88 7.90 11.77
N ALA A 184 -9.99 8.12 11.05
CA ALA A 184 -9.99 8.11 9.58
C ALA A 184 -9.10 9.20 8.96
N LEU A 185 -8.90 10.31 9.67
CA LEU A 185 -8.05 11.42 9.26
C LEU A 185 -6.59 11.28 9.74
N SER A 186 -6.21 10.16 10.35
CA SER A 186 -4.82 9.96 10.77
C SER A 186 -3.95 9.57 9.56
N PRO A 187 -2.77 10.19 9.37
CA PRO A 187 -1.80 9.76 8.36
C PRO A 187 -1.02 8.49 8.80
N THR A 188 -1.12 8.10 10.07
CA THR A 188 -0.52 6.88 10.59
C THR A 188 -1.55 5.76 10.71
N ILE A 189 -1.13 4.52 10.47
CA ILE A 189 -2.00 3.36 10.63
C ILE A 189 -2.26 3.16 12.13
N VAL A 190 -3.54 3.24 12.51
CA VAL A 190 -3.99 2.96 13.87
C VAL A 190 -4.45 1.51 13.93
N GLU A 191 -3.81 0.72 14.80
CA GLU A 191 -4.14 -0.69 14.98
C GLU A 191 -5.10 -0.91 16.16
N GLU A 192 -6.08 -1.80 15.96
CA GLU A 192 -6.96 -2.31 17.01
C GLU A 192 -6.68 -3.79 17.28
N THR A 193 -6.74 -4.17 18.55
CA THR A 193 -6.56 -5.55 19.00
C THR A 193 -7.88 -6.13 19.54
N PRO A 194 -8.82 -6.52 18.66
CA PRO A 194 -10.16 -6.96 19.07
C PRO A 194 -10.12 -8.24 19.90
N SER A 195 -9.12 -9.10 19.73
CA SER A 195 -8.87 -10.31 20.52
C SER A 195 -7.38 -10.59 20.63
N ILE A 196 -6.99 -11.47 21.56
CA ILE A 196 -5.59 -11.88 21.74
C ILE A 196 -5.05 -12.46 20.44
N GLY A 197 -3.90 -11.95 19.98
CA GLY A 197 -3.24 -12.41 18.76
C GLY A 197 -3.88 -11.94 17.46
N VAL A 198 -4.88 -11.05 17.52
CA VAL A 198 -5.49 -10.44 16.34
C VAL A 198 -5.25 -8.94 16.37
N THR A 199 -4.65 -8.43 15.32
CA THR A 199 -4.42 -7.00 15.08
C THR A 199 -5.06 -6.64 13.75
N VAL A 200 -5.87 -5.59 13.73
CA VAL A 200 -6.53 -5.09 12.53
C VAL A 200 -6.30 -3.58 12.40
N PRO A 201 -5.97 -3.08 11.20
CA PRO A 201 -5.88 -1.64 10.97
C PRO A 201 -7.28 -1.01 11.00
N SER A 202 -7.41 0.16 11.62
CA SER A 202 -8.67 0.91 11.72
C SER A 202 -8.86 1.91 10.57
N ASN A 203 -7.79 2.35 9.92
CA ASN A 203 -7.77 3.41 8.89
C ASN A 203 -6.85 3.06 7.69
N MET A 204 -6.67 1.77 7.43
CA MET A 204 -6.07 1.25 6.19
C MET A 204 -7.01 0.21 5.62
N ASN A 205 -7.95 0.67 4.80
CA ASN A 205 -8.92 -0.14 4.08
C ASN A 205 -8.47 -0.40 2.63
N SER A 206 -7.52 0.39 2.14
CA SER A 206 -6.83 0.17 0.86
C SER A 206 -5.67 -0.84 1.01
N PHE A 207 -5.21 -1.39 -0.12
CA PHE A 207 -4.06 -2.31 -0.19
C PHE A 207 -2.73 -1.58 -0.45
N SER A 208 -2.68 -0.25 -0.26
CA SER A 208 -1.46 0.55 -0.43
C SER A 208 -0.43 0.24 0.66
N GLY A 209 -0.88 -0.25 1.82
CA GLY A 209 -0.03 -0.40 3.00
C GLY A 209 0.25 0.92 3.72
N GLN A 210 -0.49 1.98 3.40
CA GLN A 210 -0.45 3.28 4.07
C GLN A 210 -1.82 3.57 4.69
N ALA A 211 -1.89 4.56 5.58
CA ALA A 211 -3.17 5.08 6.01
C ALA A 211 -3.99 5.59 4.80
N ASP A 212 -5.31 5.40 4.85
CA ASP A 212 -6.22 5.76 3.77
C ASP A 212 -6.15 7.26 3.42
N LEU A 213 -5.86 8.11 4.41
CA LEU A 213 -5.64 9.53 4.21
C LEU A 213 -4.51 9.78 3.21
N LEU A 214 -3.32 9.22 3.46
CA LEU A 214 -2.14 9.43 2.59
C LEU A 214 -2.42 8.94 1.17
N THR A 215 -2.98 7.73 1.05
CA THR A 215 -3.36 7.16 -0.25
C THR A 215 -4.32 8.10 -1.01
N SER A 216 -5.31 8.67 -0.31
CA SER A 216 -6.30 9.56 -0.91
C SER A 216 -5.71 10.92 -1.31
N LEU A 217 -4.75 11.45 -0.53
CA LEU A 217 -4.08 12.71 -0.83
C LEU A 217 -3.11 12.58 -2.02
N ASP A 218 -2.37 11.47 -2.11
CA ASP A 218 -1.51 11.17 -3.26
C ASP A 218 -2.34 11.10 -4.55
N GLN A 219 -3.49 10.42 -4.50
CA GLN A 219 -4.43 10.35 -5.62
C GLN A 219 -5.01 11.73 -5.97
N LEU A 220 -5.39 12.54 -4.97
CA LEU A 220 -5.89 13.89 -5.17
C LEU A 220 -4.85 14.76 -5.89
N GLN A 221 -3.58 14.72 -5.46
CA GLN A 221 -2.50 15.49 -6.07
C GLN A 221 -2.21 15.04 -7.50
N ALA A 222 -2.24 13.72 -7.76
CA ALA A 222 -1.99 13.17 -9.09
C ALA A 222 -3.12 13.48 -10.08
N GLU A 223 -4.38 13.42 -9.63
CA GLU A 223 -5.55 13.59 -10.49
C GLU A 223 -6.00 15.04 -10.64
N LEU A 224 -5.87 15.87 -9.60
CA LEU A 224 -6.39 17.25 -9.54
C LEU A 224 -5.25 18.26 -9.27
N PRO A 225 -4.36 18.53 -10.24
CA PRO A 225 -3.15 19.33 -10.03
C PRO A 225 -3.40 20.81 -9.69
N HIS A 226 -4.62 21.30 -9.86
CA HIS A 226 -5.03 22.66 -9.54
C HIS A 226 -5.92 22.76 -8.29
N CYS A 227 -6.08 21.66 -7.54
CA CYS A 227 -6.78 21.67 -6.26
C CYS A 227 -5.90 22.32 -5.19
N HIS A 228 -6.27 23.52 -4.76
CA HIS A 228 -5.52 24.30 -3.76
C HIS A 228 -6.24 24.42 -2.42
N HIS A 229 -7.51 23.97 -2.35
CA HIS A 229 -8.33 24.09 -1.15
C HIS A 229 -8.97 22.75 -0.80
N VAL A 230 -8.78 22.31 0.45
CA VAL A 230 -9.45 21.11 0.97
C VAL A 230 -10.27 21.53 2.19
N ASN A 231 -11.57 21.23 2.14
CA ASN A 231 -12.46 21.39 3.28
C ASN A 231 -12.53 20.08 4.07
N ILE A 232 -12.01 20.08 5.30
CA ILE A 232 -12.02 18.90 6.17
C ILE A 232 -13.38 18.82 6.85
N ILE A 233 -14.13 17.74 6.60
CA ILE A 233 -15.40 17.49 7.26
C ILE A 233 -15.15 16.69 8.53
N CYS A 234 -15.75 17.10 9.65
CA CYS A 234 -15.72 16.37 10.91
C CYS A 234 -17.16 16.18 11.42
N ALA A 235 -17.56 14.93 11.64
CA ALA A 235 -18.90 14.59 12.07
C ALA A 235 -19.09 14.84 13.56
N TRP A 236 -20.20 15.49 13.89
CA TRP A 236 -20.68 15.69 15.26
C TRP A 236 -22.13 15.22 15.34
N PHE A 237 -22.57 14.86 16.55
CA PHE A 237 -23.86 14.23 16.76
C PHE A 237 -24.78 15.14 17.55
N GLY A 238 -26.02 15.24 17.08
CA GLY A 238 -27.11 15.89 17.80
C GLY A 238 -27.81 14.91 18.76
N THR A 239 -28.13 15.36 19.96
CA THR A 239 -28.91 14.57 20.93
C THR A 239 -30.38 14.43 20.59
N SER A 240 -30.92 15.33 19.75
CA SER A 240 -32.36 15.43 19.46
C SER A 240 -32.60 15.86 18.02
N LEU A 241 -33.78 15.50 17.49
CA LEU A 241 -34.31 16.04 16.23
C LEU A 241 -35.00 17.39 16.42
N ASP A 242 -35.34 17.75 17.66
CA ASP A 242 -35.80 19.09 18.00
C ASP A 242 -34.60 20.03 18.15
N ALA A 243 -34.47 20.97 17.21
CA ALA A 243 -33.35 21.90 17.16
C ALA A 243 -33.25 22.81 18.39
N GLY A 244 -34.36 23.05 19.12
CA GLY A 244 -34.36 23.90 20.31
C GLY A 244 -33.63 23.27 21.51
N ASP A 245 -33.69 21.94 21.62
CA ASP A 245 -33.12 21.15 22.73
C ASP A 245 -31.91 20.31 22.30
N CYS A 246 -31.54 20.36 21.02
CA CYS A 246 -30.45 19.56 20.47
C CYS A 246 -29.08 20.08 20.93
N LEU A 247 -28.34 19.23 21.63
CA LEU A 247 -26.94 19.46 21.97
C LEU A 247 -26.06 18.78 20.93
N ILE A 248 -25.01 19.49 20.51
CA ILE A 248 -24.00 18.99 19.58
C ILE A 248 -22.80 18.47 20.38
N GLN A 249 -22.45 17.21 20.18
CA GLN A 249 -21.40 16.53 20.95
C GLN A 249 -20.60 15.55 20.08
N PRO A 250 -19.36 15.21 20.45
CA PRO A 250 -18.59 14.20 19.74
C PRO A 250 -19.13 12.80 20.05
N GLY A 251 -19.00 11.89 19.09
CA GLY A 251 -19.45 10.51 19.20
C GLY A 251 -18.31 9.50 19.08
N ALA A 252 -18.22 8.56 20.02
CA ALA A 252 -17.37 7.38 19.92
C ALA A 252 -18.18 6.20 19.37
N GLU A 253 -17.54 5.34 18.57
CA GLU A 253 -18.19 4.19 17.94
C GLU A 253 -18.48 3.09 18.96
N ARG A 254 -17.56 2.91 19.93
CA ARG A 254 -17.67 1.91 21.00
C ARG A 254 -17.07 2.43 22.29
N ARG A 255 -17.71 2.07 23.41
CA ARG A 255 -17.21 2.37 24.76
C ARG A 255 -15.85 1.74 25.03
N GLU A 256 -15.64 0.52 24.53
CA GLU A 256 -14.41 -0.25 24.73
C GLU A 256 -13.80 -0.61 23.37
N ARG A 257 -12.55 -0.19 23.17
CA ARG A 257 -11.67 -0.57 22.06
C ARG A 257 -10.27 -0.74 22.62
N ARG A 258 -9.52 -1.73 22.12
CA ARG A 258 -8.12 -1.94 22.50
C ARG A 258 -7.20 -1.38 21.43
N LEU A 259 -6.74 -0.15 21.67
CA LEU A 259 -5.84 0.61 20.81
C LEU A 259 -4.53 0.77 21.58
N PRO A 260 -3.50 -0.06 21.33
CA PRO A 260 -2.30 -0.08 22.18
C PRO A 260 -1.50 1.21 22.13
N ASP A 261 -1.53 1.92 20.99
CA ASP A 261 -0.62 3.04 20.73
C ASP A 261 -1.30 4.42 20.77
N VAL A 262 -2.63 4.48 20.82
CA VAL A 262 -3.39 5.75 20.75
C VAL A 262 -4.64 5.76 21.63
N GLU A 263 -5.02 6.95 22.10
CA GLU A 263 -6.31 7.20 22.76
C GLU A 263 -7.20 8.09 21.90
N TRP A 264 -8.49 7.78 21.83
CA TRP A 264 -9.46 8.68 21.19
C TRP A 264 -9.88 9.79 22.16
N ARG A 265 -9.74 11.05 21.72
CA ARG A 265 -10.22 12.23 22.42
C ARG A 265 -10.71 13.29 21.43
N VAL A 266 -11.80 13.98 21.80
CA VAL A 266 -12.35 15.10 21.04
C VAL A 266 -12.86 16.18 21.99
N ALA A 267 -12.42 17.42 21.79
CA ALA A 267 -12.80 18.57 22.60
C ALA A 267 -12.67 18.33 24.12
N GLY A 268 -11.59 17.63 24.53
CA GLY A 268 -11.31 17.28 25.92
C GLY A 268 -12.13 16.11 26.50
N GLN A 269 -13.05 15.53 25.73
CA GLN A 269 -13.81 14.34 26.12
C GLN A 269 -13.08 13.07 25.66
N ASP A 270 -13.18 12.02 26.47
CA ASP A 270 -12.71 10.67 26.14
C ASP A 270 -13.88 9.75 25.77
N ARG A 271 -13.58 8.53 25.30
CA ARG A 271 -14.62 7.55 24.93
C ARG A 271 -15.51 7.11 26.10
N HIS A 272 -15.10 7.35 27.35
CA HIS A 272 -15.87 6.96 28.53
C HIS A 272 -17.00 7.96 28.82
N SER A 273 -16.77 9.24 28.54
CA SER A 273 -17.70 10.34 28.74
C SER A 273 -18.49 10.71 27.48
N ALA A 274 -17.97 10.40 26.29
CA ALA A 274 -18.59 10.75 25.02
C ALA A 274 -19.89 9.99 24.73
N TYR A 275 -20.69 10.57 23.83
CA TYR A 275 -21.85 9.93 23.23
C TYR A 275 -21.43 8.68 22.46
N ILE A 276 -22.21 7.59 22.59
CA ILE A 276 -21.97 6.37 21.83
C ILE A 276 -22.87 6.36 20.61
N VAL A 277 -22.26 6.26 19.43
CA VAL A 277 -22.98 6.17 18.17
C VAL A 277 -23.87 4.93 18.19
N SER A 278 -25.11 5.08 17.70
CA SER A 278 -26.05 3.96 17.62
C SER A 278 -25.45 2.76 16.87
N ALA A 279 -25.81 1.55 17.27
CA ALA A 279 -25.31 0.32 16.67
C ALA A 279 -26.47 -0.55 16.15
N ASN A 280 -26.16 -1.45 15.22
CA ASN A 280 -27.07 -2.49 14.76
C ASN A 280 -27.18 -3.64 15.78
N SER A 281 -27.97 -4.66 15.47
CA SER A 281 -28.17 -5.85 16.32
C SER A 281 -26.90 -6.67 16.57
N GLU A 282 -25.85 -6.49 15.76
CA GLU A 282 -24.54 -7.15 15.91
C GLU A 282 -23.52 -6.29 16.67
N GLY A 283 -23.93 -5.13 17.20
CA GLY A 283 -23.04 -4.20 17.88
C GLY A 283 -22.08 -3.43 16.96
N ARG A 284 -22.33 -3.42 15.65
CA ARG A 284 -21.59 -2.59 14.69
C ARG A 284 -22.18 -1.18 14.67
N PRO A 285 -21.35 -0.13 14.73
CA PRO A 285 -21.85 1.23 14.69
C PRO A 285 -22.57 1.50 13.36
N ASN A 286 -23.73 2.15 13.42
CA ASN A 286 -24.52 2.52 12.24
C ASN A 286 -23.89 3.68 11.45
N TYR A 287 -22.95 4.40 12.07
CA TYR A 287 -22.21 5.50 11.47
C TYR A 287 -20.81 5.61 12.11
N GLY A 288 -19.84 6.19 11.41
CA GLY A 288 -18.50 6.37 11.97
C GLY A 288 -18.47 7.46 13.05
N GLY A 289 -17.58 7.33 14.03
CA GLY A 289 -17.43 8.27 15.13
C GLY A 289 -16.87 9.63 14.69
N THR A 290 -16.80 10.58 15.61
CA THR A 290 -16.11 11.86 15.38
C THR A 290 -14.60 11.59 15.28
N PRO A 291 -13.89 12.09 14.24
CA PRO A 291 -12.44 11.99 14.17
C PRO A 291 -11.77 12.62 15.40
N SER A 292 -10.73 11.99 15.94
CA SER A 292 -9.99 12.51 17.10
C SER A 292 -9.35 13.87 16.80
N ASP A 293 -9.21 14.73 17.82
CA ASP A 293 -8.57 16.04 17.67
C ASP A 293 -7.17 15.91 17.06
N GLU A 294 -6.40 14.91 17.51
CA GLU A 294 -5.06 14.62 17.00
C GLU A 294 -5.07 14.25 15.52
N SER A 295 -5.98 13.37 15.08
CA SER A 295 -6.09 12.98 13.67
C SER A 295 -6.45 14.17 12.78
N VAL A 296 -7.32 15.08 13.24
CA VAL A 296 -7.66 16.31 12.50
C VAL A 296 -6.44 17.22 12.38
N ILE A 297 -5.68 17.40 13.47
CA ILE A 297 -4.46 18.22 13.46
C ILE A 297 -3.42 17.63 12.50
N ASP A 298 -3.23 16.31 12.52
CA ASP A 298 -2.28 15.63 11.65
C ASP A 298 -2.69 15.70 10.19
N CYS A 299 -3.98 15.56 9.88
CA CYS A 299 -4.51 15.81 8.54
C CYS A 299 -4.23 17.24 8.05
N ILE A 300 -4.43 18.26 8.91
CA ILE A 300 -4.11 19.65 8.59
C ILE A 300 -2.60 19.83 8.34
N ARG A 301 -1.73 19.10 9.04
CA ARG A 301 -0.28 19.14 8.84
C ARG A 301 0.12 18.52 7.50
N GLU A 302 -0.53 17.42 7.12
CA GLU A 302 -0.29 16.70 5.86
C GLU A 302 -0.78 17.49 4.63
N LEU A 303 -1.86 18.27 4.77
CA LEU A 303 -2.44 19.08 3.69
C LEU A 303 -1.64 20.36 3.34
N LYS A 304 -0.51 20.63 3.98
CA LYS A 304 0.32 21.82 3.75
C LYS A 304 1.27 21.67 2.57
#